data_AF-F6DLR0-F1
#
_entry.id   AF-F6DLR0-F1
#
_cell.length_a   1.000
_cell.length_b   1.000
_cell.length_c   1.000
_cell.angle_alpha   90.00
_cell.angle_beta   90.00
_cell.angle_gamma   90.00
#
_symmetry.space_group_name_H-M   'P 1'
#
loop_
_entity.id
_entity.type
_entity.pdbx_description
1 polymer ?
#
loop_
_entity_poly.entity_id
_entity_poly.type
_entity_poly.pdbx_seq_one_letter_code
_entity_poly.pdbx_strand_id
1 'polypeptide(L)' 'MLYSMWVQHDLRPGLFWQLPRGEQLLLLIFTEIELEQTERARREGTKR' A
#
# COMPACT_ATOMS: atom_id res chain seq x y z
N MET A 1 -0.51 -5.12 -2.93
CA MET A 1 -1.35 -4.06 -2.30
C MET A 1 -1.90 -4.48 -0.94
N LEU A 2 -2.90 -5.36 -0.82
CA LEU A 2 -3.41 -5.72 0.52
C LEU A 2 -2.33 -6.34 1.42
N TYR A 3 -1.49 -7.23 0.87
CA TYR A 3 -0.32 -7.76 1.57
C TYR A 3 0.65 -6.66 2.06
N SER A 4 0.91 -5.62 1.27
CA SER A 4 1.80 -4.52 1.69
C SER A 4 1.16 -3.70 2.81
N MET A 5 -0.15 -3.43 2.76
CA MET A 5 -0.86 -2.82 3.89
C MET A 5 -0.72 -3.65 5.17
N TRP A 6 -0.80 -4.97 5.07
CA TRP A 6 -0.78 -5.86 6.24
C TRP A 6 0.62 -6.02 6.83
N VAL A 7 1.63 -6.16 5.98
CA VAL A 7 3.01 -6.46 6.42
C VAL A 7 3.82 -5.19 6.70
N GLN A 8 3.56 -4.10 5.98
CA GLN A 8 4.33 -2.87 6.10
C GLN A 8 3.66 -1.83 7.00
N HIS A 9 2.33 -1.84 7.10
CA HIS A 9 1.55 -0.83 7.85
C HIS A 9 0.74 -1.41 9.01
N ASP A 10 0.99 -2.67 9.40
CA ASP A 10 0.31 -3.41 10.49
C ASP A 10 -1.24 -3.36 10.42
N LEU A 11 -1.77 -3.16 9.21
CA LEU A 11 -3.20 -3.06 9.02
C LEU A 11 -3.77 -4.48 9.04
N ARG A 12 -4.36 -4.92 10.15
CA ARG A 12 -4.93 -6.27 10.21
C ARG A 12 -6.06 -6.42 9.17
N PRO A 13 -6.18 -7.56 8.46
CA PRO A 13 -7.20 -7.76 7.44
C PRO A 13 -8.62 -7.44 7.91
N GLY A 14 -8.95 -7.77 9.17
CA GLY A 14 -10.26 -7.48 9.76
C GLY A 14 -10.56 -5.99 9.95
N LEU A 15 -9.53 -5.15 10.19
CA LEU A 15 -9.70 -3.71 10.38
C LEU A 15 -10.03 -3.02 9.06
N PHE A 16 -9.42 -3.44 7.95
CA PHE A 16 -9.68 -2.86 6.63
C PHE A 16 -11.17 -2.92 6.26
N TRP A 17 -11.80 -4.07 6.47
CA TRP A 17 -13.21 -4.27 6.13
C TRP A 17 -14.18 -3.57 7.10
N GLN A 18 -13.70 -3.13 8.26
CA GLN A 18 -14.47 -2.32 9.21
C GLN A 18 -14.46 -0.84 8.86
N LEU A 19 -13.52 -0.38 8.02
CA LEU A 19 -13.47 1.02 7.60
C LEU A 19 -14.67 1.38 6.71
N PRO A 20 -15.15 2.63 6.75
CA PRO A 20 -16.09 3.15 5.77
C PRO A 20 -15.56 2.99 4.34
N ARG A 21 -16.46 2.78 3.38
CA ARG A 21 -16.08 2.56 1.96
C ARG A 21 -15.15 3.64 1.40
N GLY A 22 -15.35 4.91 1.78
CA GLY A 22 -14.48 6.01 1.35
C GLY A 22 -13.04 5.86 1.86
N GLU A 23 -12.88 5.48 3.12
CA GLU A 23 -11.57 5.25 3.73
C GLU A 23 -10.88 4.02 3.14
N GLN A 24 -11.64 2.95 2.84
CA GLN A 24 -11.11 1.80 2.11
C GLN A 24 -10.53 2.22 0.76
N LEU A 25 -11.29 3.00 -0.02
CA LEU A 25 -10.85 3.47 -1.34
C LEU A 25 -9.62 4.39 -1.24
N LEU A 26 -9.62 5.30 -0.27
CA LEU A 26 -8.49 6.20 -0.02
C LEU A 26 -7.22 5.39 0.29
N LEU A 27 -7.33 4.40 1.18
CA LEU A 27 -6.20 3.57 1.57
C LEU A 27 -5.64 2.77 0.39
N LEU A 28 -6.53 2.19 -0.44
CA LEU A 28 -6.13 1.49 -1.66
C LEU A 28 -5.32 2.39 -2.59
N ILE A 29 -5.82 3.59 -2.90
CA ILE A 29 -5.14 4.53 -3.80
C ILE A 29 -3.77 4.93 -3.23
N PHE A 30 -3.68 5.23 -1.93
CA PHE A 30 -2.42 5.64 -1.33
C PHE A 30 -1.39 4.51 -1.36
N THR A 31 -1.80 3.27 -1.09
CA THR A 31 -0.90 2.12 -1.20
C THR A 31 -0.46 1.85 -2.63
N GLU A 32 -1.32 2.07 -3.64
CA GLU A 32 -0.89 1.96 -5.05
C GLU A 32 0.24 2.95 -5.38
N ILE A 33 0.08 4.21 -4.96
CA ILE A 33 1.08 5.26 -5.16
C ILE A 33 2.41 4.88 -4.46
N GLU A 34 2.34 4.43 -3.21
CA GLU A 34 3.51 4.03 -2.44
C GLU A 34 4.27 2.86 -3.09
N LEU A 35 3.54 1.84 -3.56
CA LEU A 35 4.13 0.70 -4.26
C LEU A 35 4.80 1.12 -5.57
N GLU A 36 4.15 2.01 -6.33
CA GLU A 36 4.73 2.54 -7.56
C GLU A 36 6.04 3.31 -7.30
N GLN A 37 6.06 4.14 -6.26
CA GLN A 37 7.26 4.87 -5.85
C GLN A 37 8.38 3.92 -5.42
N THR A 38 8.05 2.88 -4.66
CA THR A 38 9.01 1.86 -4.21
C THR A 38 9.61 1.11 -5.40
N GLU A 39 8.80 0.70 -6.37
CA GLU A 39 9.27 0.02 -7.58
C GLU A 39 10.13 0.92 -8.47
N ARG A 40 9.79 2.22 -8.58
CA ARG A 40 10.61 3.20 -9.28
C ARG A 40 11.98 3.33 -8.61
N ALA A 41 12.02 3.51 -7.29
CA ALA A 41 13.27 3.60 -6.52
C ALA A 41 14.14 2.35 -6.67
N ARG A 42 13.53 1.16 -6.66
CA ARG A 42 14.24 -0.11 -6.88
C ARG A 42 14.90 -0.18 -8.26
N ARG A 43 14.18 0.24 -9.31
CA ARG A 43 14.71 0.29 -10.70
C ARG A 43 15.86 1.27 -10.84
N GLU A 44 15.80 2.41 -10.16
CA GLU A 44 16.87 3.41 -10.16
C GLU A 44 18.11 2.93 -9.40
N GLY A 45 17.93 2.27 -8.26
CA GLY A 45 19.02 1.67 -7.48
C GLY A 45 19.73 0.52 -8.19
N THR A 46 19.03 -0.22 -9.07
CA THR A 46 19.61 -1.33 -9.85
C THR A 46 20.40 -0.84 -11.08
N LYS A 47 20.24 0.43 -11.47
CA LYS A 47 20.94 1.05 -12.61
C LYS A 47 22.27 1.72 -12.21
N ARG A 48 22.60 1.77 -10.92
CA ARG A 48 23.90 2.22 -10.40
C ARG A 48 24.83 1.03 -10.16
#